data_AF-A0AAN5BSA4-F1
#
_entry.id   AF-A0AAN5BSA4-F1
#
_cell.length_a   1.000
_cell.length_b   1.000
_cell.length_c   1.000
_cell.angle_alpha   90.00
_cell.angle_beta   90.00
_cell.angle_gamma   90.00
#
_symmetry.space_group_name_H-M   'P 1'
#
loop_
_entity.id
_entity.type
_entity.pdbx_description
1 polymer ?
#
loop_
_entity_poly.entity_id
_entity_poly.type
_entity_poly.pdbx_seq_one_letter_code
_entity_poly.pdbx_strand_id
1 'polypeptide(L)'
;MQRKKADMAFLQQLPENRKSPLIIQLFPSALTQTPSLVHAAAAAARAASVPISLHLDHAQDYDQIKEIADTLPFDSIMVDMSHYEKEENLERTASLREYCHARGISTEAETGRIEGGEDGIMDTGDLEGMKSKC
;
A
#
# COMPACT_ATOMS: atom_id res chain seq x y z
N MET A 1 22.01 -6.46 -22.72
CA MET A 1 20.99 -6.98 -21.78
C MET A 1 19.99 -5.86 -21.52
N GLN A 2 18.92 -5.75 -22.32
CA GLN A 2 17.94 -4.68 -22.18
C GLN A 2 17.12 -4.92 -20.90
N ARG A 3 17.21 -3.99 -19.94
CA ARG A 3 16.25 -3.94 -18.83
C ARG A 3 14.88 -3.68 -19.45
N LYS A 4 14.01 -4.70 -19.47
CA LYS A 4 12.61 -4.50 -19.84
C LYS A 4 12.04 -3.52 -18.81
N LYS A 5 11.74 -2.29 -19.24
CA LYS A 5 10.98 -1.35 -18.42
C LYS A 5 9.65 -2.02 -18.10
N ALA A 6 9.26 -2.03 -16.83
CA ALA A 6 7.95 -2.54 -16.42
C ALA A 6 6.91 -1.58 -16.98
N ASP A 7 6.28 -1.99 -18.07
CA ASP A 7 5.11 -1.33 -18.64
C ASP A 7 3.87 -2.09 -18.11
N MET A 8 2.80 -1.36 -17.74
CA MET A 8 1.55 -1.97 -17.27
C MET A 8 0.95 -2.93 -18.30
N ALA A 9 1.24 -2.72 -19.59
CA ALA A 9 0.86 -3.64 -20.66
C ALA A 9 1.45 -5.06 -20.50
N PHE A 10 2.58 -5.20 -19.81
CA PHE A 10 3.21 -6.50 -19.55
C PHE A 10 2.35 -7.40 -18.64
N LEU A 11 1.52 -6.83 -17.76
CA LEU A 11 0.65 -7.58 -16.85
C LEU A 11 -0.41 -8.39 -17.60
N GLN A 12 -0.77 -7.98 -18.82
CA GLN A 12 -1.75 -8.68 -19.66
C GLN A 12 -1.16 -9.90 -20.37
N GLN A 13 0.17 -9.95 -20.56
CA GLN A 13 0.85 -10.93 -21.40
C GLN A 13 1.94 -11.70 -20.65
N LEU A 14 1.70 -12.03 -19.38
CA LEU A 14 2.64 -12.84 -18.61
C LEU A 14 2.76 -14.24 -19.25
N PRO A 15 3.99 -14.68 -19.61
CA PRO A 15 4.19 -16.00 -20.22
C PRO A 15 3.81 -17.11 -19.23
N GLU A 16 3.39 -18.26 -19.74
CA GLU A 16 2.82 -19.35 -18.93
C GLU A 16 3.75 -19.86 -17.81
N ASN A 17 5.05 -19.63 -17.92
CA ASN A 17 6.04 -20.00 -16.91
C ASN A 17 6.19 -18.96 -15.78
N ARG A 18 5.46 -17.84 -15.81
CA ARG A 18 5.40 -16.81 -14.77
C ARG A 18 3.96 -16.44 -14.40
N LYS A 19 3.15 -17.45 -14.08
CA LYS A 19 1.79 -17.29 -13.53
C LYS A 19 1.81 -17.07 -12.00
N SER A 20 2.63 -16.13 -11.53
CA SER A 20 2.66 -15.78 -10.10
C SER A 20 1.64 -14.68 -9.80
N PRO A 21 0.98 -14.71 -8.64
CA PRO A 21 0.19 -13.57 -8.18
C PRO A 21 1.11 -12.36 -7.95
N LEU A 22 0.57 -11.15 -8.12
CA LEU A 22 1.31 -9.90 -7.99
C LEU A 22 0.54 -8.90 -7.11
N ILE A 23 1.27 -7.98 -6.49
CA ILE A 23 0.72 -6.81 -5.80
C ILE A 23 1.27 -5.58 -6.53
N ILE A 24 0.40 -4.68 -6.97
CA ILE A 24 0.80 -3.35 -7.43
C ILE A 24 0.73 -2.44 -6.21
N GLN A 25 1.87 -1.86 -5.83
CA GLN A 25 1.95 -0.91 -4.71
C GLN A 25 2.05 0.51 -5.25
N LEU A 26 1.23 1.41 -4.68
CA LEU A 26 1.31 2.85 -4.92
C LEU A 26 1.50 3.54 -3.58
N PHE A 27 2.20 4.68 -3.57
CA PHE A 27 2.36 5.53 -2.40
C PHE A 27 1.32 6.66 -2.36
N PRO A 28 1.08 7.31 -1.20
CA PRO A 28 0.19 8.46 -1.10
C PRO A 28 0.56 9.60 -2.05
N SER A 29 1.85 9.75 -2.34
CA SER A 29 2.37 10.70 -3.33
C SER A 29 1.83 10.46 -4.74
N ALA A 30 1.53 9.22 -5.12
CA ALA A 30 0.95 8.91 -6.42
C ALA A 30 -0.48 9.47 -6.55
N LEU A 31 -1.24 9.53 -5.45
CA LEU A 31 -2.58 10.10 -5.45
C LEU A 31 -2.57 11.61 -5.72
N THR A 32 -1.52 12.32 -5.30
CA THR A 32 -1.41 13.77 -5.50
C THR A 32 -0.72 14.11 -6.83
N GLN A 33 0.35 13.39 -7.18
CA GLN A 33 1.15 13.67 -8.37
C GLN A 33 0.50 13.13 -9.66
N THR A 34 -0.19 12.00 -9.60
CA THR A 34 -0.83 11.39 -10.77
C THR A 34 -2.11 10.66 -10.37
N PRO A 35 -3.20 11.38 -10.02
CA PRO A 35 -4.43 10.76 -9.52
C PRO A 35 -5.02 9.69 -10.45
N SER A 36 -4.87 9.86 -11.77
CA SER A 36 -5.35 8.90 -12.77
C SER A 36 -4.62 7.55 -12.74
N LEU A 37 -3.43 7.48 -12.13
CA LEU A 37 -2.63 6.26 -12.03
C LEU A 37 -3.35 5.17 -11.23
N VAL A 38 -4.08 5.55 -10.18
CA VAL A 38 -4.82 4.58 -9.34
C VAL A 38 -5.86 3.85 -10.17
N HIS A 39 -6.64 4.58 -10.96
CA HIS A 39 -7.67 3.98 -11.82
C HIS A 39 -7.06 3.17 -12.97
N ALA A 40 -5.95 3.63 -13.55
CA ALA A 40 -5.22 2.90 -14.58
C ALA A 40 -4.65 1.57 -14.04
N ALA A 41 -4.03 1.58 -12.87
CA ALA A 41 -3.50 0.40 -12.20
C ALA A 41 -4.61 -0.59 -11.86
N ALA A 42 -5.73 -0.11 -11.31
CA ALA A 42 -6.89 -0.93 -11.00
C ALA A 42 -7.51 -1.57 -12.25
N ALA A 43 -7.56 -0.84 -13.36
CA ALA A 43 -8.02 -1.37 -14.65
C ALA A 43 -7.06 -2.44 -15.20
N ALA A 44 -5.75 -2.21 -15.09
CA ALA A 44 -4.73 -3.19 -15.51
C ALA A 44 -4.79 -4.47 -14.66
N ALA A 45 -4.93 -4.35 -13.35
CA ALA A 45 -5.06 -5.49 -12.43
C ALA A 45 -6.28 -6.36 -12.77
N ARG A 46 -7.45 -5.73 -12.99
CA ARG A 46 -8.69 -6.45 -13.38
C ARG A 46 -8.61 -7.10 -14.76
N ALA A 47 -7.81 -6.57 -15.68
CA ALA A 47 -7.63 -7.11 -17.02
C ALA A 47 -6.56 -8.21 -17.09
N ALA A 48 -5.81 -8.45 -16.01
CA ALA A 48 -4.72 -9.41 -16.00
C ALA A 48 -5.22 -10.85 -16.03
N SER A 49 -4.41 -11.74 -16.62
CA SER A 49 -4.68 -13.18 -16.69
C SER A 49 -4.25 -13.94 -15.44
N VAL A 50 -3.67 -13.24 -14.46
CA VAL A 50 -3.26 -13.75 -13.15
C VAL A 50 -3.88 -12.88 -12.05
N PRO A 51 -4.01 -13.38 -10.80
CA PRO A 51 -4.47 -12.56 -9.69
C PRO A 51 -3.50 -11.41 -9.42
N ILE A 52 -4.01 -10.18 -9.43
CA ILE A 52 -3.27 -8.98 -9.07
C ILE A 52 -4.11 -8.16 -8.09
N SER A 53 -3.55 -7.79 -6.95
CA SER A 53 -4.16 -6.83 -6.02
C SER A 53 -3.53 -5.45 -6.15
N LEU A 54 -4.33 -4.41 -5.93
CA LEU A 54 -3.87 -3.04 -5.79
C LEU A 54 -3.75 -2.69 -4.31
N HIS A 55 -2.56 -2.26 -3.91
CA HIS A 55 -2.20 -1.93 -2.54
C HIS A 55 -1.77 -0.47 -2.42
N LEU A 56 -2.29 0.23 -1.42
CA LEU A 56 -1.78 1.53 -1.01
C LEU A 56 -0.75 1.32 0.09
N ASP A 57 0.49 1.68 -0.19
CA ASP A 57 1.63 1.53 0.68
C ASP A 57 1.80 2.74 1.60
N HIS A 58 2.26 2.54 2.84
CA HIS A 58 2.56 3.59 3.83
C HIS A 58 1.54 4.75 3.90
N ALA A 59 0.25 4.45 4.09
CA ALA A 59 -0.73 5.49 4.36
C ALA A 59 -0.62 5.93 5.83
N GLN A 60 -0.25 7.19 6.05
CA GLN A 60 0.09 7.74 7.37
C GLN A 60 -0.97 8.71 7.93
N ASP A 61 -1.93 9.16 7.12
CA ASP A 61 -2.98 10.09 7.56
C ASP A 61 -4.30 9.36 7.80
N TYR A 62 -4.82 9.47 9.02
CA TYR A 62 -6.01 8.74 9.48
C TYR A 62 -7.28 9.10 8.69
N ASP A 63 -7.50 10.38 8.38
CA ASP A 63 -8.70 10.83 7.67
C ASP A 63 -8.58 10.55 6.17
N GLN A 64 -7.37 10.70 5.62
CA GLN A 64 -7.06 10.35 4.24
C GLN A 64 -7.30 8.85 3.99
N ILE A 65 -6.91 7.97 4.92
CA ILE A 65 -7.16 6.52 4.78
C ILE A 65 -8.66 6.23 4.67
N LYS A 66 -9.49 6.92 5.47
CA LYS A 66 -10.95 6.76 5.39
C LYS A 66 -11.50 7.24 4.06
N GLU A 67 -11.07 8.42 3.61
CA GLU A 67 -11.47 8.96 2.30
C GLU A 67 -11.10 8.01 1.16
N ILE A 68 -9.86 7.49 1.18
CA ILE A 68 -9.38 6.54 0.18
C ILE A 68 -10.20 5.25 0.21
N ALA A 69 -10.47 4.71 1.40
CA ALA A 69 -11.28 3.50 1.57
C ALA A 69 -12.72 3.68 1.05
N ASP A 70 -13.27 4.90 1.10
CA ASP A 70 -14.60 5.21 0.59
C ASP A 70 -14.64 5.48 -0.92
N THR A 71 -13.55 5.98 -1.52
CA THR A 71 -13.59 6.60 -2.85
C THR A 71 -12.73 5.93 -3.91
N LEU A 72 -11.70 5.16 -3.52
CA LEU A 72 -10.70 4.63 -4.45
C LEU A 72 -10.67 3.10 -4.54
N PRO A 73 -10.28 2.55 -5.69
CA PRO A 73 -10.42 1.12 -5.98
C PRO A 73 -9.24 0.28 -5.44
N PHE A 74 -8.84 0.48 -4.18
CA PHE A 74 -7.81 -0.33 -3.54
C PHE A 74 -8.38 -1.63 -2.97
N ASP A 75 -7.66 -2.74 -3.15
CA ASP A 75 -8.00 -4.04 -2.53
C ASP A 75 -7.39 -4.16 -1.11
N SER A 76 -6.34 -3.39 -0.87
CA SER A 76 -5.62 -3.37 0.40
C SER A 76 -4.97 -2.01 0.69
N ILE A 77 -4.87 -1.66 1.98
CA ILE A 77 -4.22 -0.42 2.44
C ILE A 77 -3.28 -0.77 3.61
N MET A 78 -2.02 -0.36 3.53
CA MET A 78 -1.12 -0.32 4.68
C MET A 78 -1.45 0.88 5.56
N VAL A 79 -1.91 0.59 6.76
CA VAL A 79 -2.17 1.57 7.81
C VAL A 79 -0.88 1.76 8.60
N ASP A 80 -0.13 2.80 8.24
CA ASP A 80 1.16 3.11 8.85
C ASP A 80 1.00 4.20 9.91
N MET A 81 0.66 3.77 11.13
CA MET A 81 0.61 4.64 12.31
C MET A 81 1.92 4.56 13.12
N SER A 82 3.02 4.10 12.53
CA SER A 82 4.32 3.91 13.20
C SER A 82 4.95 5.21 13.71
N HIS A 83 4.45 6.35 13.23
CA HIS A 83 4.88 7.67 13.69
C HIS A 83 4.30 8.08 15.05
N TYR A 84 3.29 7.37 15.54
CA TYR A 84 2.74 7.52 16.89
C TYR A 84 3.45 6.59 17.88
N GLU A 85 3.26 6.89 19.17
CA GLU A 85 3.65 5.97 20.25
C GLU A 85 2.88 4.66 20.13
N LYS A 86 3.47 3.57 20.66
CA LYS A 86 2.98 2.20 20.45
C LYS A 86 1.48 2.03 20.75
N GLU A 87 1.02 2.51 21.90
CA GLU A 87 -0.37 2.36 22.31
C GLU A 87 -1.31 3.09 21.34
N GLU A 88 -0.93 4.28 20.89
CA GLU A 88 -1.71 5.08 19.94
C GLU A 88 -1.65 4.48 18.52
N ASN A 89 -0.52 3.94 18.08
CA ASN A 89 -0.41 3.17 16.83
C ASN A 89 -1.40 2.00 16.86
N LEU A 90 -1.38 1.18 17.91
CA LEU A 90 -2.26 0.02 18.02
C LEU A 90 -3.75 0.41 18.01
N GLU A 91 -4.12 1.47 18.74
CA GLU A 91 -5.50 1.95 18.79
C GLU A 91 -5.99 2.48 17.43
N ARG A 92 -5.19 3.35 16.79
CA ARG A 92 -5.53 3.93 15.48
C ARG A 92 -5.57 2.87 14.39
N THR A 93 -4.60 1.97 14.37
CA THR A 93 -4.52 0.85 13.42
C THR A 93 -5.71 -0.08 13.59
N ALA A 94 -6.10 -0.43 14.82
CA ALA A 94 -7.29 -1.26 15.06
C ALA A 94 -8.58 -0.59 14.55
N SER A 95 -8.75 0.71 14.82
CA SER A 95 -9.89 1.50 14.35
C SER A 95 -9.97 1.54 12.81
N LEU A 96 -8.86 1.80 12.13
CA LEU A 96 -8.81 1.85 10.66
C LEU A 96 -8.96 0.47 10.02
N ARG A 97 -8.41 -0.58 10.65
CA ARG A 97 -8.64 -1.96 10.24
C ARG A 97 -10.14 -2.28 10.19
N GLU A 98 -10.87 -2.00 11.26
CA GLU A 98 -12.31 -2.23 11.29
C GLU A 98 -13.04 -1.43 10.21
N TYR A 99 -12.63 -0.18 10.00
CA TYR A 99 -13.19 0.69 8.97
C TYR A 99 -13.00 0.15 7.54
N CYS A 100 -11.78 -0.29 7.21
CA CYS A 100 -11.43 -0.86 5.91
C CYS A 100 -12.09 -2.23 5.70
N HIS A 101 -12.07 -3.10 6.72
CA HIS A 101 -12.68 -4.43 6.65
C HIS A 101 -14.18 -4.36 6.40
N ALA A 102 -14.89 -3.38 6.99
CA ALA A 102 -16.31 -3.15 6.73
C ALA A 102 -16.62 -2.82 5.24
N ARG A 103 -15.60 -2.44 4.46
CA ARG A 103 -15.68 -2.12 3.02
C ARG A 103 -15.09 -3.21 2.13
N GLY A 104 -14.68 -4.35 2.70
CA GLY A 104 -14.03 -5.43 1.96
C GLY A 104 -12.58 -5.14 1.59
N ILE A 105 -11.95 -4.13 2.21
CA ILE A 105 -10.55 -3.76 1.99
C ILE A 105 -9.70 -4.43 3.07
N SER A 106 -8.67 -5.16 2.67
CA SER A 106 -7.71 -5.76 3.61
C SER A 106 -6.70 -4.73 4.11
N THR A 107 -6.17 -4.92 5.31
CA THR A 107 -5.19 -3.98 5.89
C THR A 107 -3.87 -4.63 6.23
N GLU A 108 -2.79 -3.95 5.89
CA GLU A 108 -1.44 -4.19 6.42
C GLU A 108 -1.15 -3.17 7.53
N ALA A 109 -0.32 -3.52 8.51
CA ALA A 109 -0.01 -2.68 9.65
C ALA A 109 1.48 -2.72 9.96
N GLU A 110 2.07 -1.57 10.27
CA GLU A 110 3.44 -1.50 10.76
C GLU A 110 3.45 -1.47 12.31
N THR A 111 3.73 -2.62 12.92
CA THR A 111 3.73 -2.79 14.39
C THR A 111 5.08 -2.41 15.05
N GLY A 112 5.95 -1.73 14.30
CA GLY A 112 7.27 -1.28 14.72
C GLY A 112 7.63 -0.05 13.91
N ARG A 113 8.91 0.31 13.89
CA ARG A 113 9.42 1.40 13.03
C ARG A 113 10.59 0.86 12.24
N ILE A 114 10.46 0.81 10.92
CA ILE A 114 11.59 0.53 10.05
C ILE A 114 12.43 1.82 9.99
N GLU A 115 13.70 1.75 10.42
CA GLU A 115 14.61 2.89 10.35
C GLU A 115 15.07 3.09 8.89
N GLY A 116 14.77 4.25 8.31
CA GLY A 116 15.19 4.64 6.97
C GLY A 116 14.14 5.48 6.25
N GLY A 117 14.57 6.37 5.37
CA GLY A 117 13.67 7.15 4.51
C GLY A 117 13.50 6.49 3.14
N GLU A 118 12.25 6.33 2.71
CA GLU A 118 11.92 6.05 1.31
C GLU A 118 11.38 7.30 0.62
N ASP A 119 11.54 7.37 -0.70
CA ASP A 119 11.18 8.55 -1.49
C ASP A 119 9.65 8.76 -1.49
N GLY A 120 9.17 9.69 -0.68
CA GLY A 120 7.73 9.98 -0.48
C GLY A 120 7.16 9.56 0.87
N ILE A 121 7.97 9.05 1.80
CA ILE A 121 7.60 8.73 3.19
C ILE A 121 8.25 9.75 4.14
N MET A 122 7.58 10.09 5.25
CA MET A 122 8.18 10.94 6.28
C MET A 122 9.41 10.27 6.90
N ASP A 123 10.53 10.99 6.95
CA ASP A 123 11.78 10.51 7.56
C ASP A 123 11.61 10.28 9.06
N THR A 124 12.00 9.10 9.53
CA THR A 124 11.92 8.68 10.93
C THR A 124 13.26 8.78 11.68
N GLY A 125 14.25 9.46 11.10
CA GLY A 125 15.66 9.44 11.48
C GLY A 125 16.05 9.71 12.95
N ASP A 126 15.15 10.24 13.78
CA ASP A 126 15.42 10.54 15.20
C ASP A 126 14.78 9.57 16.21
N LEU A 127 14.09 8.51 15.76
CA LEU A 127 13.23 7.71 16.63
C LEU A 127 13.59 6.21 16.56
N GLU A 128 14.06 5.63 17.67
CA GLU A 128 14.61 4.27 17.75
C GLU A 128 13.60 3.19 17.29
N GLY A 129 14.04 2.34 16.36
CA GLY A 129 13.29 1.18 15.89
C GLY A 129 13.11 0.10 16.96
N MET A 130 11.87 -0.34 17.16
CA MET A 130 11.54 -1.41 18.11
C MET A 130 12.05 -2.77 17.62
N LYS A 131 13.05 -3.32 18.32
CA LYS A 131 13.43 -4.73 18.20
C LYS A 131 12.42 -5.59 18.97
N SER A 132 11.45 -6.18 18.27
CA SER A 132 10.70 -7.31 18.82
C SER A 132 11.65 -8.47 19.06
N LYS A 133 11.96 -8.77 20.33
CA LYS A 133 12.56 -10.05 20.71
C LYS A 133 11.46 -11.11 20.59
N CYS A 134 11.49 -11.88 19.50
CA CYS A 134 10.95 -13.24 19.51
C CYS A 134 11.72 -14.11 20.51
#